data_AF-A0A5C7Q8K7-F1
#
_entry.id   AF-A0A5C7Q8K7-F1
#
_cell.length_a   1.000
_cell.length_b   1.000
_cell.length_c   1.000
_cell.angle_alpha   90.00
_cell.angle_beta   90.00
_cell.angle_gamma   90.00
#
_symmetry.space_group_name_H-M   'P 1'
#
loop_
_entity.id
_entity.type
_entity.pdbx_description
1 polymer ?
#
loop_
_entity_poly.entity_id
_entity_poly.type
_entity_poly.pdbx_seq_one_letter_code
_entity_poly.pdbx_strand_id
1 'polypeptide(L)'
;MAFTSGFITVVVDGVPTEIDAAAVEEARRRYPEMQTYLDDPEVLVALIELTEGRIDEGEFANRLRQTEAWRTSIPTEADWNWTLISDPGRAASMLDQQARDLQRLATQLGVTVAEADLRHMADQALRFGWDSTTMRNTIIGYSRNAGEAAVSPFGEIAVGAETIRRMASDYFLQVSDRQVMDMARQLAEGSLSTDGVRLWAQQSAGARWSHLQPLIDQGITMRDYFEPVRQSVARTLEMNPDDIDLTSDRWSELTDFVDDNGNRRSMTQSEAGRWARGQKEYKATDSYRESAFGVVEALARGLGVMS
;
A
#
# COMPACT_ATOMS: atom_id res chain seq x y z
N MET A 1 -51.83 18.52 -1.73
CA MET A 1 -50.68 19.43 -1.57
C MET A 1 -50.49 20.14 -2.89
N ALA A 2 -50.50 21.47 -2.90
CA ALA A 2 -50.34 22.25 -4.12
C ALA A 2 -48.86 22.22 -4.52
N PHE A 3 -48.55 21.62 -5.67
CA PHE A 3 -47.25 21.81 -6.30
C PHE A 3 -47.24 23.23 -6.86
N THR A 4 -46.42 24.12 -6.30
CA THR A 4 -46.06 25.37 -6.96
C THR A 4 -45.42 25.00 -8.30
N SER A 5 -46.16 25.21 -9.40
CA SER A 5 -45.66 25.09 -10.77
C SER A 5 -44.64 26.22 -10.96
N GLY A 6 -43.37 25.87 -10.78
CA GLY A 6 -42.24 26.73 -11.08
C GLY A 6 -41.66 26.31 -12.42
N PHE A 7 -41.33 27.28 -13.25
CA PHE A 7 -40.53 27.04 -14.46
C PHE A 7 -39.06 27.31 -14.14
N ILE A 8 -38.17 26.53 -14.73
CA ILE A 8 -36.74 26.84 -14.81
C ILE A 8 -36.42 27.30 -16.23
N THR A 9 -35.56 28.29 -16.37
CA THR A 9 -35.07 28.74 -17.67
C THR A 9 -33.70 28.13 -17.93
N VAL A 10 -33.57 27.39 -19.03
CA VAL A 10 -32.28 26.88 -19.52
C VAL A 10 -32.01 27.44 -20.91
N VAL A 11 -30.77 27.40 -21.38
CA VAL A 11 -30.40 27.89 -22.71
C VAL A 11 -30.06 26.70 -23.59
N VAL A 12 -30.85 26.49 -24.64
CA VAL A 12 -30.70 25.39 -25.62
C VAL A 12 -30.36 26.04 -26.95
N ASP A 13 -29.24 25.70 -27.59
CA ASP A 13 -28.81 26.33 -28.85
C ASP A 13 -28.82 27.89 -28.81
N GLY A 14 -28.52 28.49 -27.66
CA GLY A 14 -28.55 29.95 -27.48
C GLY A 14 -29.97 30.55 -27.29
N VAL A 15 -31.00 29.71 -27.21
CA VAL A 15 -32.40 30.10 -26.99
C VAL A 15 -32.82 29.81 -25.55
N PRO A 16 -33.26 30.82 -24.77
CA PRO A 16 -33.88 30.60 -23.47
C PRO A 16 -35.16 29.76 -23.62
N THR A 17 -35.19 28.60 -22.98
CA THR A 17 -36.29 27.65 -22.98
C THR A 17 -36.80 27.49 -21.54
N GLU A 18 -38.11 27.67 -21.34
CA GLU A 18 -38.76 27.41 -20.06
C GLU A 18 -39.18 25.95 -19.95
N ILE A 19 -38.82 25.33 -18.83
CA ILE A 19 -39.11 23.91 -18.53
C ILE A 19 -39.84 23.84 -17.20
N ASP A 20 -40.88 23.02 -17.11
CA ASP A 20 -41.58 22.74 -15.86
C ASP A 20 -40.62 22.03 -14.88
N ALA A 21 -40.43 22.61 -13.69
CA ALA A 21 -39.60 22.02 -12.64
C ALA A 21 -40.10 20.63 -12.21
N ALA A 22 -41.41 20.36 -12.31
CA ALA A 22 -41.94 19.03 -12.03
C ALA A 22 -41.51 17.98 -13.06
N ALA A 23 -41.38 18.37 -14.33
CA ALA A 23 -40.90 17.47 -15.39
C ALA A 23 -39.41 17.15 -15.23
N VAL A 24 -38.62 18.11 -14.76
CA VAL A 24 -37.20 17.91 -14.41
C VAL A 24 -37.04 16.90 -13.27
N GLU A 25 -37.82 17.04 -12.20
CA GLU A 25 -37.79 16.09 -11.08
C GLU A 25 -38.27 14.70 -11.48
N GLU A 26 -39.29 14.61 -12.32
CA GLU A 26 -39.74 13.32 -12.84
C GLU A 26 -38.67 12.65 -13.72
N ALA A 27 -37.99 13.40 -14.59
CA ALA A 27 -36.87 12.90 -15.36
C ALA A 27 -35.72 12.42 -14.46
N ARG A 28 -35.35 13.19 -13.42
CA ARG A 28 -34.35 12.81 -12.41
C ARG A 28 -34.74 11.54 -11.64
N ARG A 29 -36.02 11.39 -11.34
CA ARG A 29 -36.56 10.24 -10.61
C ARG A 29 -36.60 8.99 -11.49
N ARG A 30 -36.92 9.15 -12.78
CA ARG A 30 -37.04 8.06 -13.74
C ARG A 30 -35.71 7.60 -14.30
N TYR A 31 -34.75 8.52 -14.42
CA TYR A 31 -33.40 8.28 -14.92
C TYR A 31 -32.35 8.82 -13.93
N PRO A 32 -32.30 8.30 -12.68
CA PRO A 32 -31.36 8.78 -11.67
C PRO A 32 -29.89 8.61 -12.10
N GLU A 33 -29.60 7.68 -12.99
CA GLU A 33 -28.28 7.47 -13.57
C GLU A 33 -27.85 8.55 -14.58
N MET A 34 -28.79 9.36 -15.09
CA MET A 34 -28.52 10.44 -16.04
C MET A 34 -28.11 11.77 -15.37
N GLN A 35 -28.06 11.85 -14.03
CA GLN A 35 -27.89 13.12 -13.31
C GLN A 35 -26.72 13.97 -13.83
N THR A 36 -25.59 13.35 -14.17
CA THR A 36 -24.39 14.04 -14.68
C THR A 36 -24.60 14.70 -16.04
N TYR A 37 -25.57 14.25 -16.83
CA TYR A 37 -25.92 14.83 -18.14
C TYR A 37 -27.05 15.85 -18.07
N LEU A 38 -27.78 15.91 -16.95
CA LEU A 38 -28.85 16.90 -16.76
C LEU A 38 -28.32 18.32 -16.55
N ASP A 39 -27.00 18.47 -16.38
CA ASP A 39 -26.33 19.76 -16.39
C ASP A 39 -26.18 20.31 -17.82
N ASP A 40 -26.31 19.47 -18.86
CA ASP A 40 -26.40 19.89 -20.26
C ASP A 40 -27.87 20.24 -20.60
N PRO A 41 -28.18 21.51 -20.94
CA PRO A 41 -29.53 21.94 -21.28
C PRO A 41 -30.18 21.18 -22.43
N GLU A 42 -29.40 20.79 -23.45
CA GLU A 42 -29.90 20.09 -24.64
C GLU A 42 -30.29 18.66 -24.29
N VAL A 43 -29.46 18.00 -23.47
CA VAL A 43 -29.75 16.63 -22.98
C VAL A 43 -30.93 16.63 -22.01
N LEU A 44 -30.99 17.60 -21.09
CA LEU A 44 -32.09 17.74 -20.14
C LEU A 44 -33.43 17.90 -20.86
N VAL A 45 -33.53 18.80 -21.85
CA VAL A 45 -34.76 19.02 -22.62
C VAL A 45 -35.16 17.75 -23.37
N ALA A 46 -34.22 17.12 -24.07
CA ALA A 46 -34.52 15.94 -24.86
C ALA A 46 -34.93 14.74 -23.96
N LEU A 47 -34.36 14.61 -22.75
CA LEU A 47 -34.77 13.57 -21.80
C LEU A 47 -36.17 13.80 -21.22
N ILE A 48 -36.53 15.06 -20.98
CA ILE A 48 -37.89 15.44 -20.56
C ILE A 48 -38.89 15.11 -21.68
N GLU A 49 -38.57 15.45 -22.93
CA GLU A 49 -39.41 15.11 -24.07
C GLU A 49 -39.58 13.60 -24.27
N LEU A 50 -38.53 12.81 -24.00
CA LEU A 50 -38.61 11.35 -24.00
C LEU A 50 -39.52 10.85 -22.87
N THR A 51 -39.36 11.42 -21.66
CA THR A 51 -40.16 11.06 -20.47
C THR A 51 -41.65 11.32 -20.67
N GLU A 52 -41.97 12.42 -21.36
CA GLU A 52 -43.34 12.81 -21.71
C GLU A 52 -43.89 12.10 -22.96
N GLY A 53 -43.07 11.30 -23.65
CA GLY A 53 -43.44 10.59 -24.87
C GLY A 53 -43.61 11.49 -26.10
N ARG A 54 -43.04 12.71 -26.08
CA ARG A 54 -43.03 13.65 -27.21
C ARG A 54 -42.04 13.23 -28.30
N ILE A 55 -40.97 12.56 -27.90
CA ILE A 55 -39.99 11.94 -28.80
C ILE A 55 -39.85 10.47 -28.45
N ASP A 56 -39.47 9.65 -29.43
CA ASP A 56 -39.10 8.26 -29.19
C ASP A 56 -37.61 8.12 -28.85
N GLU A 57 -37.19 6.92 -28.44
CA GLU A 57 -35.80 6.62 -28.08
C GLU A 57 -34.82 6.88 -29.24
N GLY A 58 -35.25 6.70 -30.49
CA GLY A 58 -34.42 6.91 -31.67
C GLY A 58 -34.18 8.39 -31.97
N GLU A 59 -35.22 9.21 -31.84
CA GLU A 59 -35.18 10.66 -31.92
C GLU A 59 -34.31 11.23 -30.79
N PHE A 60 -34.47 10.75 -29.56
CA PHE A 60 -33.61 11.13 -28.44
C PHE A 60 -32.14 10.77 -28.69
N ALA A 61 -31.86 9.56 -29.20
CA ALA A 61 -30.51 9.15 -29.61
C ALA A 61 -29.88 10.11 -30.60
N ASN A 62 -30.65 10.51 -31.61
CA ASN A 62 -30.18 11.37 -32.69
C ASN A 62 -29.86 12.77 -32.19
N ARG A 63 -30.67 13.31 -31.26
CA ARG A 63 -30.42 14.61 -30.64
C ARG A 63 -29.22 14.56 -29.72
N LEU A 64 -29.14 13.55 -28.86
CA LEU A 64 -28.00 13.36 -27.97
C LEU A 64 -26.68 13.28 -28.75
N ARG A 65 -26.64 12.51 -29.85
CA ARG A 65 -25.45 12.42 -30.73
C ARG A 65 -25.04 13.73 -31.39
N GLN A 66 -25.95 14.70 -31.48
CA GLN A 66 -25.68 16.00 -32.06
C GLN A 66 -25.12 17.01 -31.05
N THR A 67 -25.34 16.78 -29.76
CA THR A 67 -24.81 17.63 -28.67
C THR A 67 -23.28 17.68 -28.71
N GLU A 68 -22.72 18.84 -28.34
CA GLU A 68 -21.27 19.02 -28.29
C GLU A 68 -20.63 18.08 -27.25
N ALA A 69 -21.30 17.86 -26.12
CA ALA A 69 -20.90 16.92 -25.08
C ALA A 69 -20.72 15.50 -25.63
N TRP A 70 -21.64 15.03 -26.48
CA TRP A 70 -21.54 13.71 -27.09
C TRP A 70 -20.46 13.64 -28.18
N ARG A 71 -20.39 14.67 -29.03
CA ARG A 71 -19.48 14.70 -30.19
C ARG A 71 -18.01 14.78 -29.78
N THR A 72 -17.74 15.29 -28.59
CA THR A 72 -16.39 15.40 -28.03
C THR A 72 -16.05 14.29 -27.03
N SER A 73 -17.03 13.46 -26.66
CA SER A 73 -16.83 12.31 -25.77
C SER A 73 -16.02 11.19 -26.43
N ILE A 74 -15.33 10.40 -25.61
CA ILE A 74 -14.66 9.18 -26.09
C ILE A 74 -15.69 8.09 -26.41
N PRO A 75 -15.42 7.15 -27.35
CA PRO A 75 -16.42 6.17 -27.79
C PRO A 75 -17.04 5.34 -26.66
N THR A 76 -16.27 4.93 -25.65
CA THR A 76 -16.78 4.17 -24.50
C THR A 76 -17.74 4.96 -23.63
N GLU A 77 -17.51 6.28 -23.52
CA GLU A 77 -18.36 7.18 -22.76
C GLU A 77 -19.69 7.35 -23.48
N ALA A 78 -19.66 7.62 -24.79
CA ALA A 78 -20.85 7.62 -25.63
C ALA A 78 -21.63 6.29 -25.54
N ASP A 79 -20.97 5.15 -25.68
CA ASP A 79 -21.65 3.84 -25.63
C ASP A 79 -22.28 3.56 -24.26
N TRP A 80 -21.58 3.90 -23.16
CA TRP A 80 -22.11 3.75 -21.81
C TRP A 80 -23.33 4.65 -21.60
N ASN A 81 -23.23 5.92 -22.00
CA ASN A 81 -24.33 6.88 -21.88
C ASN A 81 -25.54 6.46 -22.70
N TRP A 82 -25.29 5.90 -23.89
CA TRP A 82 -26.35 5.37 -24.74
C TRP A 82 -27.04 4.20 -24.06
N THR A 83 -26.28 3.33 -23.39
CA THR A 83 -26.83 2.18 -22.66
C THR A 83 -27.69 2.63 -21.49
N LEU A 84 -27.26 3.63 -20.72
CA LEU A 84 -28.03 4.20 -19.61
C LEU A 84 -29.41 4.72 -20.07
N ILE A 85 -29.48 5.24 -21.29
CA ILE A 85 -30.69 5.80 -21.90
C ILE A 85 -31.58 4.71 -22.49
N SER A 86 -30.98 3.88 -23.35
CA SER A 86 -31.73 2.95 -24.20
C SER A 86 -32.12 1.67 -23.48
N ASP A 87 -31.38 1.29 -22.43
CA ASP A 87 -31.65 0.11 -21.64
C ASP A 87 -31.16 0.29 -20.18
N PRO A 88 -31.91 1.03 -19.34
CA PRO A 88 -31.51 1.31 -17.96
C PRO A 88 -31.42 0.04 -17.11
N GLY A 89 -32.21 -1.00 -17.43
CA GLY A 89 -32.15 -2.29 -16.74
C GLY A 89 -30.83 -3.03 -17.00
N ARG A 90 -30.36 -3.00 -18.25
CA ARG A 90 -29.02 -3.49 -18.61
C ARG A 90 -27.92 -2.65 -17.99
N ALA A 91 -28.05 -1.32 -18.03
CA ALA A 91 -27.06 -0.44 -17.43
C ALA A 91 -26.89 -0.70 -15.93
N ALA A 92 -27.99 -0.77 -15.18
CA ALA A 92 -27.97 -1.12 -13.75
C ALA A 92 -27.28 -2.49 -13.51
N SER A 93 -27.57 -3.48 -14.35
CA SER A 93 -26.94 -4.80 -14.26
C SER A 93 -25.43 -4.77 -14.53
N MET A 94 -24.99 -3.98 -15.52
CA MET A 94 -23.57 -3.78 -15.85
C MET A 94 -22.84 -3.08 -14.70
N LEU A 95 -23.44 -2.02 -14.15
CA LEU A 95 -22.88 -1.27 -13.03
C LEU A 95 -22.71 -2.16 -11.79
N ASP A 96 -23.75 -2.91 -11.41
CA ASP A 96 -23.71 -3.83 -10.28
C ASP A 96 -22.66 -4.93 -10.48
N GLN A 97 -22.51 -5.43 -11.70
CA GLN A 97 -21.49 -6.43 -12.02
C GLN A 97 -20.08 -5.83 -11.89
N GLN A 98 -19.86 -4.66 -12.47
CA GLN A 98 -18.58 -3.96 -12.40
C GLN A 98 -18.20 -3.60 -10.96
N ALA A 99 -19.16 -3.15 -10.14
CA ALA A 99 -18.93 -2.86 -8.72
C ALA A 99 -18.54 -4.13 -7.94
N ARG A 100 -19.16 -5.29 -8.22
CA ARG A 100 -18.76 -6.57 -7.63
C ARG A 100 -17.36 -6.99 -8.07
N ASP A 101 -16.98 -6.71 -9.30
CA ASP A 101 -15.65 -7.04 -9.82
C ASP A 101 -14.57 -6.19 -9.15
N LEU A 102 -14.82 -4.88 -9.01
CA LEU A 102 -13.98 -3.96 -8.24
C LEU A 102 -13.90 -4.34 -6.76
N GLN A 103 -15.00 -4.77 -6.14
CA GLN A 103 -14.99 -5.25 -4.76
C GLN A 103 -14.09 -6.49 -4.60
N ARG A 104 -14.14 -7.45 -5.53
CA ARG A 104 -13.27 -8.63 -5.49
C ARG A 104 -11.81 -8.24 -5.64
N LEU A 105 -11.50 -7.31 -6.55
CA LEU A 105 -10.16 -6.78 -6.72
C LEU A 105 -9.68 -6.03 -5.46
N ALA A 106 -10.53 -5.22 -4.84
CA ALA A 106 -10.23 -4.54 -3.58
C ALA A 106 -9.91 -5.53 -2.46
N THR A 107 -10.73 -6.58 -2.30
CA THR A 107 -10.47 -7.65 -1.34
C THR A 107 -9.14 -8.37 -1.61
N GLN A 108 -8.81 -8.66 -2.87
CA GLN A 108 -7.53 -9.26 -3.25
C GLN A 108 -6.34 -8.36 -2.87
N LEU A 109 -6.46 -7.06 -3.14
CA LEU A 109 -5.44 -6.07 -2.79
C LEU A 109 -5.34 -5.82 -1.28
N GLY A 110 -6.37 -6.19 -0.51
CA GLY A 110 -6.47 -5.88 0.91
C GLY A 110 -6.96 -4.47 1.17
N VAL A 111 -7.78 -3.88 0.29
CA VAL A 111 -8.33 -2.53 0.43
C VAL A 111 -9.81 -2.62 0.73
N THR A 112 -10.25 -1.97 1.80
CA THR A 112 -11.68 -1.78 2.10
C THR A 112 -12.16 -0.51 1.42
N VAL A 113 -13.13 -0.65 0.51
CA VAL A 113 -13.75 0.45 -0.23
C VAL A 113 -15.23 0.49 0.14
N ALA A 114 -15.78 1.68 0.39
CA ALA A 114 -17.20 1.80 0.69
C ALA A 114 -18.06 1.45 -0.54
N GLU A 115 -19.27 0.95 -0.34
CA GLU A 115 -20.16 0.55 -1.46
C GLU A 115 -20.46 1.72 -2.40
N ALA A 116 -20.66 2.92 -1.87
CA ALA A 116 -20.89 4.12 -2.67
C ALA A 116 -19.69 4.45 -3.57
N ASP A 117 -18.47 4.34 -3.04
CA ASP A 117 -17.25 4.59 -3.81
C ASP A 117 -17.02 3.50 -4.86
N LEU A 118 -17.35 2.24 -4.56
CA LEU A 118 -17.31 1.14 -5.54
C LEU A 118 -18.28 1.36 -6.70
N ARG A 119 -19.50 1.82 -6.41
CA ARG A 119 -20.48 2.18 -7.44
C ARG A 119 -19.96 3.34 -8.30
N HIS A 120 -19.36 4.35 -7.68
CA HIS A 120 -18.77 5.47 -8.42
C HIS A 120 -17.60 5.03 -9.31
N MET A 121 -16.67 4.22 -8.78
CA MET A 121 -15.56 3.66 -9.56
C MET A 121 -16.05 2.74 -10.68
N ALA A 122 -17.14 1.99 -10.47
CA ALA A 122 -17.73 1.13 -11.48
C ALA A 122 -18.31 1.94 -12.65
N ASP A 123 -19.01 3.02 -12.36
CA ASP A 123 -19.51 3.94 -13.37
C ASP A 123 -18.35 4.54 -14.18
N GLN A 124 -17.32 5.05 -13.50
CA GLN A 124 -16.11 5.56 -14.17
C GLN A 124 -15.41 4.49 -15.02
N ALA A 125 -15.32 3.25 -14.52
CA ALA A 125 -14.70 2.15 -15.26
C ALA A 125 -15.45 1.82 -16.55
N LEU A 126 -16.78 1.80 -16.52
CA LEU A 126 -17.62 1.55 -17.69
C LEU A 126 -17.56 2.73 -18.67
N ARG A 127 -17.66 3.95 -18.15
CA ARG A 127 -17.63 5.20 -18.92
C ARG A 127 -16.30 5.40 -19.65
N PHE A 128 -15.19 5.17 -18.96
CA PHE A 128 -13.86 5.42 -19.50
C PHE A 128 -13.14 4.17 -20.00
N GLY A 129 -13.82 3.02 -20.01
CA GLY A 129 -13.28 1.76 -20.53
C GLY A 129 -12.01 1.31 -19.81
N TRP A 130 -12.00 1.36 -18.47
CA TRP A 130 -10.82 1.01 -17.68
C TRP A 130 -10.40 -0.45 -17.91
N ASP A 131 -9.11 -0.65 -18.16
CA ASP A 131 -8.50 -1.97 -18.15
C ASP A 131 -8.22 -2.46 -16.71
N SER A 132 -7.77 -3.71 -16.58
CA SER A 132 -7.47 -4.32 -15.28
C SER A 132 -6.38 -3.57 -14.51
N THR A 133 -5.40 -3.00 -15.21
CA THR A 133 -4.33 -2.21 -14.63
C THR A 133 -4.87 -0.91 -14.02
N THR A 134 -5.71 -0.19 -14.77
CA THR A 134 -6.32 1.06 -14.32
C THR A 134 -7.22 0.82 -13.12
N MET A 135 -8.07 -0.21 -13.16
CA MET A 135 -8.91 -0.60 -12.02
C MET A 135 -8.08 -0.90 -10.76
N ARG A 136 -7.00 -1.68 -10.91
CA ARG A 136 -6.07 -2.01 -9.81
C ARG A 136 -5.44 -0.74 -9.22
N ASN A 137 -4.90 0.11 -10.08
CA ASN A 137 -4.19 1.33 -9.66
C ASN A 137 -5.13 2.35 -9.01
N THR A 138 -6.38 2.46 -9.49
CA THR A 138 -7.40 3.30 -8.86
C THR A 138 -7.70 2.85 -7.43
N ILE A 139 -7.89 1.54 -7.19
CA ILE A 139 -8.14 1.01 -5.85
C ILE A 139 -6.93 1.23 -4.92
N ILE A 140 -5.71 1.02 -5.42
CA ILE A 140 -4.48 1.30 -4.65
C ILE A 140 -4.38 2.79 -4.33
N GLY A 141 -4.70 3.67 -5.29
CA GLY A 141 -4.74 5.11 -5.11
C GLY A 141 -5.76 5.54 -4.05
N TYR A 142 -6.97 4.95 -4.07
CA TYR A 142 -7.98 5.16 -3.05
C TYR A 142 -7.45 4.84 -1.65
N SER A 143 -6.73 3.72 -1.47
CA SER A 143 -6.14 3.34 -0.18
C SER A 143 -5.13 4.36 0.39
N ARG A 144 -4.51 5.18 -0.46
CA ARG A 144 -3.57 6.23 -0.02
C ARG A 144 -4.33 7.40 0.60
N ASN A 145 -5.47 7.77 0.02
CA ASN A 145 -6.29 8.88 0.46
C ASN A 145 -7.15 8.52 1.68
N ALA A 146 -7.67 7.29 1.73
CA ALA A 146 -8.48 6.80 2.83
C ALA A 146 -7.65 6.46 4.10
N GLY A 147 -6.32 6.39 3.99
CA GLY A 147 -5.41 6.16 5.10
C GLY A 147 -5.27 4.68 5.50
N GLU A 148 -4.59 4.43 6.63
CA GLU A 148 -4.25 3.06 7.08
C GLU A 148 -5.49 2.21 7.43
N ALA A 149 -6.57 2.83 7.89
CA ALA A 149 -7.81 2.13 8.22
C ALA A 149 -8.48 1.47 7.01
N ALA A 150 -8.17 1.92 5.80
CA ALA A 150 -8.66 1.32 4.57
C ALA A 150 -7.84 0.10 4.12
N VAL A 151 -6.71 -0.19 4.77
CA VAL A 151 -5.87 -1.35 4.45
C VAL A 151 -6.15 -2.47 5.45
N SER A 152 -6.59 -3.60 4.93
CA SER A 152 -6.77 -4.84 5.65
C SER A 152 -5.41 -5.44 6.05
N PRO A 153 -5.31 -6.14 7.20
CA PRO A 153 -4.12 -6.92 7.55
C PRO A 153 -3.92 -8.15 6.63
N PHE A 154 -4.79 -8.34 5.64
CA PHE A 154 -4.73 -9.40 4.64
C PHE A 154 -4.68 -8.80 3.23
N GLY A 155 -4.30 -9.60 2.24
CA GLY A 155 -4.25 -9.19 0.83
C GLY A 155 -2.85 -8.82 0.36
N GLU A 156 -2.73 -8.49 -0.93
CA GLU A 156 -1.43 -8.28 -1.59
C GLU A 156 -0.59 -7.17 -0.93
N ILE A 157 -1.21 -6.05 -0.51
CA ILE A 157 -0.50 -4.95 0.15
C ILE A 157 0.08 -5.41 1.50
N ALA A 158 -0.70 -6.14 2.32
CA ALA A 158 -0.23 -6.64 3.60
C ALA A 158 0.93 -7.65 3.44
N VAL A 159 0.84 -8.54 2.44
CA VAL A 159 1.92 -9.48 2.10
C VAL A 159 3.18 -8.74 1.62
N GLY A 160 3.01 -7.69 0.83
CA GLY A 160 4.11 -6.81 0.41
C GLY A 160 4.78 -6.14 1.61
N ALA A 161 4.00 -5.58 2.53
CA ALA A 161 4.49 -4.94 3.74
C ALA A 161 5.32 -5.91 4.61
N GLU A 162 4.85 -7.13 4.83
CA GLU A 162 5.59 -8.14 5.57
C GLU A 162 6.90 -8.53 4.86
N THR A 163 6.87 -8.67 3.54
CA THR A 163 8.07 -8.94 2.74
C THR A 163 9.11 -7.84 2.92
N ILE A 164 8.70 -6.57 2.87
CA ILE A 164 9.58 -5.42 3.08
C ILE A 164 10.14 -5.39 4.50
N ARG A 165 9.31 -5.60 5.53
CA ARG A 165 9.77 -5.64 6.93
C ARG A 165 10.80 -6.73 7.16
N ARG A 166 10.56 -7.93 6.64
CA ARG A 166 11.52 -9.04 6.72
C ARG A 166 12.84 -8.68 6.04
N MET A 167 12.80 -8.18 4.79
CA MET A 167 14.02 -7.76 4.09
C MET A 167 14.77 -6.66 4.85
N ALA A 168 14.05 -5.65 5.34
CA ALA A 168 14.65 -4.62 6.16
C ALA A 168 15.31 -5.20 7.42
N SER A 169 14.65 -6.14 8.10
CA SER A 169 15.16 -6.82 9.28
C SER A 169 16.40 -7.67 8.98
N ASP A 170 16.45 -8.37 7.84
CA ASP A 170 17.61 -9.16 7.41
C ASP A 170 18.85 -8.27 7.16
N TYR A 171 18.62 -7.01 6.79
CA TYR A 171 19.65 -6.00 6.60
C TYR A 171 19.78 -5.03 7.79
N PHE A 172 19.14 -5.31 8.93
CA PHE A 172 19.17 -4.48 10.13
C PHE A 172 18.82 -3.00 9.88
N LEU A 173 17.84 -2.77 9.01
CA LEU A 173 17.33 -1.44 8.68
C LEU A 173 16.11 -1.11 9.53
N GLN A 174 16.10 0.11 10.08
CA GLN A 174 14.93 0.68 10.72
C GLN A 174 14.08 1.39 9.66
N VAL A 175 12.83 0.95 9.50
CA VAL A 175 11.92 1.45 8.47
C VAL A 175 10.61 1.84 9.15
N SER A 176 10.13 3.04 8.86
CA SER A 176 8.83 3.47 9.37
C SER A 176 7.68 2.68 8.73
N ASP A 177 6.59 2.45 9.46
CA ASP A 177 5.41 1.78 8.91
C ASP A 177 4.87 2.49 7.67
N ARG A 178 4.92 3.83 7.64
CA ARG A 178 4.56 4.62 6.46
C ARG A 178 5.38 4.22 5.23
N GLN A 179 6.71 4.15 5.36
CA GLN A 179 7.58 3.78 4.25
C GLN A 179 7.35 2.33 3.80
N VAL A 180 7.15 1.41 4.74
CA VAL A 180 6.77 0.03 4.45
C VAL A 180 5.49 -0.01 3.63
N MET A 181 4.44 0.70 4.05
CA MET A 181 3.15 0.72 3.37
C MET A 181 3.23 1.38 2.00
N ASP A 182 4.00 2.45 1.85
CA ASP A 182 4.20 3.11 0.56
C ASP A 182 4.89 2.18 -0.45
N MET A 183 5.96 1.49 -0.04
CA MET A 183 6.63 0.49 -0.87
C MET A 183 5.73 -0.72 -1.15
N ALA A 184 4.92 -1.15 -0.18
CA ALA A 184 3.98 -2.26 -0.35
C ALA A 184 2.89 -1.94 -1.40
N ARG A 185 2.39 -0.70 -1.41
CA ARG A 185 1.47 -0.22 -2.46
C ARG A 185 2.15 -0.18 -3.83
N GLN A 186 3.42 0.25 -3.90
CA GLN A 186 4.18 0.23 -5.15
C GLN A 186 4.44 -1.19 -5.66
N LEU A 187 4.68 -2.15 -4.76
CA LEU A 187 4.77 -3.58 -5.10
C LEU A 187 3.44 -4.09 -5.69
N ALA A 188 2.31 -3.77 -5.05
CA ALA A 188 0.99 -4.18 -5.52
C ALA A 188 0.59 -3.53 -6.86
N GLU A 189 1.04 -2.29 -7.09
CA GLU A 189 0.90 -1.54 -8.35
C GLU A 189 1.82 -2.08 -9.46
N GLY A 190 2.92 -2.76 -9.08
CA GLY A 190 3.95 -3.21 -10.00
C GLY A 190 4.98 -2.13 -10.36
N SER A 191 4.90 -0.95 -9.75
CA SER A 191 5.87 0.14 -9.93
C SER A 191 7.18 -0.10 -9.16
N LEU A 192 7.15 -0.99 -8.17
CA LEU A 192 8.32 -1.53 -7.48
C LEU A 192 8.32 -3.06 -7.61
N SER A 193 9.49 -3.66 -7.73
CA SER A 193 9.65 -5.12 -7.71
C SER A 193 10.30 -5.59 -6.41
N THR A 194 10.11 -6.86 -6.07
CA THR A 194 10.76 -7.49 -4.91
C THR A 194 12.29 -7.40 -4.98
N ASP A 195 12.87 -7.50 -6.18
CA ASP A 195 14.30 -7.31 -6.39
C ASP A 195 14.71 -5.84 -6.19
N GLY A 196 13.85 -4.89 -6.57
CA GLY A 196 14.04 -3.46 -6.26
C GLY A 196 14.08 -3.19 -4.76
N VAL A 197 13.20 -3.84 -3.97
CA VAL A 197 13.23 -3.76 -2.50
C VAL A 197 14.54 -4.33 -1.96
N ARG A 198 15.01 -5.48 -2.49
CA ARG A 198 16.29 -6.07 -2.08
C ARG A 198 17.45 -5.13 -2.35
N LEU A 199 17.52 -4.55 -3.56
CA LEU A 199 18.56 -3.60 -3.95
C LEU A 199 18.55 -2.35 -3.06
N TRP A 200 17.37 -1.82 -2.75
CA TRP A 200 17.22 -0.72 -1.80
C TRP A 200 17.77 -1.08 -0.41
N ALA A 201 17.46 -2.28 0.08
CA ALA A 201 17.95 -2.74 1.38
C ALA A 201 19.49 -2.93 1.37
N GLN A 202 20.04 -3.51 0.30
CA GLN A 202 21.48 -3.68 0.11
C GLN A 202 22.21 -2.33 0.08
N GLN A 203 21.71 -1.34 -0.68
CA GLN A 203 22.30 0.00 -0.75
C GLN A 203 22.25 0.71 0.61
N SER A 204 21.14 0.58 1.32
CA SER A 204 20.95 1.20 2.64
C SER A 204 21.90 0.58 3.68
N ALA A 205 22.04 -0.75 3.69
CA ALA A 205 22.99 -1.44 4.56
C ALA A 205 24.44 -1.11 4.19
N GLY A 206 24.73 -1.02 2.89
CA GLY A 206 26.01 -0.65 2.33
C GLY A 206 26.54 0.71 2.78
N ALA A 207 25.65 1.69 2.87
CA ALA A 207 25.98 3.01 3.41
C ALA A 207 26.42 2.96 4.88
N ARG A 208 25.88 2.01 5.67
CA ARG A 208 26.23 1.82 7.09
C ARG A 208 27.48 0.96 7.26
N TRP A 209 27.60 -0.13 6.52
CA TRP A 209 28.69 -1.09 6.59
C TRP A 209 29.49 -1.15 5.28
N SER A 210 30.14 -0.03 4.94
CA SER A 210 30.86 0.11 3.67
C SER A 210 31.95 -0.96 3.46
N HIS A 211 32.57 -1.44 4.55
CA HIS A 211 33.57 -2.53 4.48
C HIS A 211 32.97 -3.89 4.15
N LEU A 212 31.64 -4.05 4.25
CA LEU A 212 30.91 -5.27 3.91
C LEU A 212 30.21 -5.19 2.54
N GLN A 213 30.31 -4.06 1.83
CA GLN A 213 29.65 -3.87 0.53
C GLN A 213 29.85 -5.04 -0.45
N PRO A 214 31.07 -5.59 -0.64
CA PRO A 214 31.27 -6.69 -1.59
C PRO A 214 30.48 -7.96 -1.22
N LEU A 215 30.23 -8.19 0.07
CA LEU A 215 29.44 -9.33 0.57
C LEU A 215 27.94 -9.04 0.44
N ILE A 216 27.53 -7.81 0.75
CA ILE A 216 26.15 -7.34 0.57
C ILE A 216 25.72 -7.47 -0.89
N ASP A 217 26.59 -7.06 -1.83
CA ASP A 217 26.35 -7.16 -3.28
C ASP A 217 26.21 -8.61 -3.76
N GLN A 218 26.85 -9.57 -3.07
CA GLN A 218 26.70 -11.00 -3.31
C GLN A 218 25.41 -11.59 -2.71
N GLY A 219 24.60 -10.77 -2.04
CA GLY A 219 23.33 -11.18 -1.44
C GLY A 219 23.46 -11.72 -0.01
N ILE A 220 24.62 -11.60 0.63
CA ILE A 220 24.78 -11.96 2.04
C ILE A 220 24.06 -10.91 2.89
N THR A 221 23.11 -11.37 3.71
CA THR A 221 22.37 -10.49 4.61
C THR A 221 23.22 -10.14 5.84
N MET A 222 22.90 -9.02 6.50
CA MET A 222 23.60 -8.63 7.72
C MET A 222 23.25 -9.54 8.89
N ARG A 223 22.01 -10.03 8.92
CA ARG A 223 21.58 -11.08 9.83
C ARG A 223 22.48 -12.31 9.73
N ASP A 224 22.68 -12.84 8.53
CA ASP A 224 23.52 -14.03 8.32
C ASP A 224 24.99 -13.77 8.66
N TYR A 225 25.52 -12.62 8.24
CA TYR A 225 26.91 -12.26 8.47
C TYR A 225 27.25 -12.13 9.96
N PHE A 226 26.38 -11.48 10.74
CA PHE A 226 26.64 -11.20 12.15
C PHE A 226 26.12 -12.29 13.10
N GLU A 227 25.40 -13.31 12.62
CA GLU A 227 24.87 -14.38 13.45
C GLU A 227 25.93 -15.08 14.32
N PRO A 228 27.12 -15.45 13.81
CA PRO A 228 28.16 -16.08 14.63
C PRO A 228 28.65 -15.17 15.77
N VAL A 229 28.70 -13.86 15.53
CA VAL A 229 29.08 -12.83 16.50
C VAL A 229 28.00 -12.69 17.57
N ARG A 230 26.71 -12.58 17.16
CA ARG A 230 25.56 -12.54 18.07
C ARG A 230 25.54 -13.74 18.99
N GLN A 231 25.70 -14.96 18.45
CA GLN A 231 25.74 -16.18 19.26
C GLN A 231 26.89 -16.22 20.26
N SER A 232 28.07 -15.70 19.89
CA SER A 232 29.22 -15.64 20.80
C SER A 232 28.95 -14.76 22.01
N VAL A 233 28.40 -13.57 21.75
CA VAL A 233 28.04 -12.61 22.79
C VAL A 233 26.90 -13.15 23.64
N ALA A 234 25.85 -13.69 23.01
CA ALA A 234 24.70 -14.29 23.67
C ALA A 234 25.10 -15.40 24.64
N ARG A 235 25.96 -16.34 24.19
CA ARG A 235 26.48 -17.41 25.06
C ARG A 235 27.34 -16.87 26.19
N THR A 236 28.15 -15.85 25.93
CA THR A 236 29.07 -15.29 26.94
C THR A 236 28.31 -14.50 28.01
N LEU A 237 27.26 -13.79 27.62
CA LEU A 237 26.42 -12.97 28.50
C LEU A 237 25.17 -13.71 29.01
N GLU A 238 25.02 -15.00 28.66
CA GLU A 238 23.87 -15.84 29.03
C GLU A 238 22.52 -15.19 28.70
N MET A 239 22.42 -14.55 27.53
CA MET A 239 21.22 -13.86 27.07
C MET A 239 20.69 -14.44 25.75
N ASN A 240 19.45 -14.08 25.39
CA ASN A 240 18.90 -14.47 24.10
C ASN A 240 19.61 -13.69 22.97
N PRO A 241 20.10 -14.34 21.89
CA PRO A 241 20.68 -13.63 20.75
C PRO A 241 19.75 -12.58 20.14
N ASP A 242 18.42 -12.77 20.20
CA ASP A 242 17.42 -11.83 19.68
C ASP A 242 17.31 -10.53 20.48
N ASP A 243 17.83 -10.50 21.72
CA ASP A 243 17.93 -9.27 22.52
C ASP A 243 19.15 -8.41 22.13
N ILE A 244 20.00 -8.88 21.22
CA ILE A 244 21.21 -8.19 20.76
C ILE A 244 20.89 -7.36 19.50
N ASP A 245 20.49 -6.10 19.71
CA ASP A 245 20.25 -5.13 18.64
C ASP A 245 21.55 -4.47 18.14
N LEU A 246 22.16 -5.07 17.11
CA LEU A 246 23.37 -4.57 16.46
C LEU A 246 23.21 -3.19 15.78
N THR A 247 22.01 -2.63 15.74
CA THR A 247 21.79 -1.26 15.26
C THR A 247 22.01 -0.19 16.32
N SER A 248 22.03 -0.57 17.60
CA SER A 248 22.19 0.35 18.72
C SER A 248 23.64 0.64 19.10
N ASP A 249 23.87 1.80 19.71
CA ASP A 249 25.22 2.26 20.11
C ASP A 249 25.92 1.29 21.07
N ARG A 250 25.14 0.56 21.89
CA ARG A 250 25.64 -0.44 22.86
C ARG A 250 26.51 -1.51 22.20
N TRP A 251 26.18 -1.90 20.98
CA TRP A 251 26.81 -3.01 20.28
C TRP A 251 27.62 -2.55 19.08
N SER A 252 27.82 -1.24 18.92
CA SER A 252 28.50 -0.64 17.76
C SER A 252 29.88 -1.25 17.51
N GLU A 253 30.66 -1.46 18.58
CA GLU A 253 32.01 -2.06 18.53
C GLU A 253 32.03 -3.47 17.91
N LEU A 254 30.93 -4.22 17.99
CA LEU A 254 30.84 -5.55 17.35
C LEU A 254 30.81 -5.44 15.82
N THR A 255 30.16 -4.39 15.31
CA THR A 255 29.96 -4.16 13.87
C THR A 255 31.03 -3.26 13.25
N ASP A 256 31.67 -2.47 14.10
CA ASP A 256 32.61 -1.43 13.73
C ASP A 256 33.79 -1.40 14.70
N PHE A 257 34.67 -2.39 14.53
CA PHE A 257 35.88 -2.59 15.30
C PHE A 257 37.09 -2.02 14.55
N VAL A 258 37.92 -1.25 15.24
CA VAL A 258 39.23 -0.84 14.76
C VAL A 258 40.26 -1.79 15.34
N ASP A 259 40.93 -2.55 14.47
CA ASP A 259 41.97 -3.48 14.91
C ASP A 259 43.27 -2.74 15.31
N ASP A 260 44.23 -3.49 15.86
CA ASP A 260 45.52 -2.95 16.31
C ASP A 260 46.32 -2.25 15.19
N ASN A 261 46.00 -2.53 13.92
CA ASN A 261 46.61 -1.93 12.74
C ASN A 261 45.85 -0.69 12.23
N GLY A 262 44.78 -0.29 12.90
CA GLY A 262 43.94 0.84 12.51
C GLY A 262 42.90 0.52 11.43
N ASN A 263 42.71 -0.76 11.07
CA ASN A 263 41.73 -1.13 10.06
C ASN A 263 40.33 -1.28 10.66
N ARG A 264 39.35 -0.66 10.00
CA ARG A 264 37.93 -0.74 10.36
C ARG A 264 37.30 -2.02 9.77
N ARG A 265 36.76 -2.88 10.63
CA ARG A 265 36.08 -4.14 10.25
C ARG A 265 35.10 -4.58 11.31
N SER A 266 34.34 -5.62 11.05
CA SER A 266 33.55 -6.29 12.09
C SER A 266 34.43 -7.14 13.01
N MET A 267 34.02 -7.33 14.27
CA MET A 267 34.67 -8.29 15.16
C MET A 267 34.52 -9.72 14.64
N THR A 268 35.54 -10.54 14.83
CA THR A 268 35.44 -12.00 14.72
C THR A 268 34.66 -12.57 15.90
N GLN A 269 34.18 -13.82 15.76
CA GLN A 269 33.49 -14.53 16.85
C GLN A 269 34.30 -14.56 18.16
N SER A 270 35.62 -14.80 18.06
CA SER A 270 36.53 -14.87 19.21
C SER A 270 36.77 -13.51 19.86
N GLU A 271 36.86 -12.44 19.07
CA GLU A 271 36.97 -11.06 19.57
C GLU A 271 35.70 -10.64 20.29
N ALA A 272 34.54 -10.91 19.70
CA ALA A 272 33.24 -10.61 20.31
C ALA A 272 33.06 -11.33 21.65
N GLY A 273 33.50 -12.59 21.76
CA GLY A 273 33.49 -13.32 23.03
C GLY A 273 34.42 -12.71 24.08
N ARG A 274 35.61 -12.23 23.69
CA ARG A 274 36.51 -11.51 24.60
C ARG A 274 35.93 -10.17 25.04
N TRP A 275 35.40 -9.40 24.09
CA TRP A 275 34.71 -8.14 24.34
C TRP A 275 33.55 -8.34 25.32
N ALA A 276 32.74 -9.39 25.12
CA ALA A 276 31.61 -9.72 25.99
C ALA A 276 32.05 -10.01 27.43
N ARG A 277 33.16 -10.73 27.64
CA ARG A 277 33.72 -10.94 29.00
C ARG A 277 34.20 -9.66 29.68
N GLY A 278 34.52 -8.63 28.91
CA GLY A 278 34.89 -7.30 29.42
C GLY A 278 33.68 -6.48 29.90
N GLN A 279 32.46 -6.86 29.54
CA GLN A 279 31.26 -6.14 29.90
C GLN A 279 30.89 -6.35 31.37
N LYS A 280 30.19 -5.37 31.97
CA LYS A 280 29.87 -5.36 33.40
C LYS A 280 28.94 -6.52 33.77
N GLU A 281 28.01 -6.82 32.87
CA GLU A 281 26.99 -7.84 32.97
C GLU A 281 27.59 -9.25 32.98
N TYR A 282 28.78 -9.45 32.39
CA TYR A 282 29.45 -10.75 32.44
C TYR A 282 29.70 -11.21 33.88
N LYS A 283 29.95 -10.30 34.83
CA LYS A 283 30.15 -10.66 36.24
C LYS A 283 28.92 -11.27 36.90
N ALA A 284 27.74 -11.08 36.32
CA ALA A 284 26.49 -11.63 36.82
C ALA A 284 26.19 -13.03 36.27
N THR A 285 26.91 -13.50 35.24
CA THR A 285 26.68 -14.80 34.60
C THR A 285 27.17 -15.97 35.44
N ASP A 286 26.62 -17.15 35.20
CA ASP A 286 27.06 -18.39 35.84
C ASP A 286 28.46 -18.78 35.36
N SER A 287 28.76 -18.59 34.07
CA SER A 287 30.10 -18.82 33.50
C SER A 287 31.21 -18.03 34.22
N TYR A 288 30.94 -16.79 34.64
CA TYR A 288 31.88 -16.00 35.43
C TYR A 288 32.07 -16.58 36.84
N ARG A 289 30.98 -16.98 37.51
CA ARG A 289 31.02 -17.58 38.85
C ARG A 289 31.85 -18.87 38.82
N GLU A 290 31.57 -19.77 37.88
CA GLU A 290 32.30 -21.03 37.69
C GLU A 290 33.79 -20.80 37.45
N SER A 291 34.13 -19.84 36.59
CA SER A 291 35.53 -19.50 36.28
C SER A 291 36.26 -18.93 37.51
N ALA A 292 35.58 -18.08 38.29
CA ALA A 292 36.14 -17.51 39.52
C ALA A 292 36.38 -18.59 40.58
N PHE A 293 35.43 -19.52 40.76
CA PHE A 293 35.60 -20.66 41.68
C PHE A 293 36.73 -21.59 41.24
N GLY A 294 36.89 -21.87 39.95
CA GLY A 294 37.98 -22.69 39.43
C GLY A 294 39.37 -22.10 39.72
N VAL A 295 39.53 -20.77 39.61
CA VAL A 295 40.79 -20.08 39.96
C VAL A 295 41.05 -20.16 41.47
N VAL A 296 40.02 -19.95 42.30
CA VAL A 296 40.14 -20.05 43.76
C VAL A 296 40.49 -21.49 44.18
N GLU A 297 39.87 -22.50 43.58
CA GLU A 297 40.20 -23.91 43.86
C GLU A 297 41.61 -24.30 43.39
N ALA A 298 42.07 -23.79 42.25
CA ALA A 298 43.42 -24.03 41.77
C ALA A 298 44.47 -23.39 42.69
N LEU A 299 44.20 -22.18 43.18
CA LEU A 299 45.04 -21.51 44.19
C LEU A 299 44.97 -22.25 45.53
N ALA A 300 43.80 -22.68 45.98
CA ALA A 300 43.65 -23.42 47.24
C ALA A 300 44.35 -24.79 47.21
N ARG A 301 44.32 -25.50 46.09
CA ARG A 301 45.11 -26.72 45.87
C ARG A 301 46.61 -26.43 45.78
N GLY A 302 47.00 -25.38 45.06
CA GLY A 302 48.40 -24.96 44.96
C GLY A 302 49.01 -24.49 46.29
N LEU A 303 48.19 -23.95 47.18
CA LEU A 303 48.57 -23.50 48.53
C LEU A 303 48.33 -24.56 49.62
N GLY A 304 47.84 -25.75 49.28
CA GLY A 304 47.67 -26.88 50.20
C GLY A 304 46.54 -26.73 51.23
N VAL A 305 45.55 -25.88 50.98
CA VAL A 305 44.42 -25.62 51.89
C VAL A 305 43.22 -26.56 51.61
N MET A 306 43.16 -27.15 50.42
CA MET A 306 42.20 -28.21 50.08
C MET A 306 42.95 -29.42 49.51
N SER A 307 42.86 -30.56 50.20
CA SER A 307 43.37 -31.88 49.79
C SER A 307 42.29 -32.74 49.16
#